data_AF-A0A6L7NJR4-F1
#
_entry.id   AF-A0A6L7NJR4-F1
#
_cell.length_a   1.000
_cell.length_b   1.000
_cell.length_c   1.000
_cell.angle_alpha   90.00
_cell.angle_beta   90.00
_cell.angle_gamma   90.00
#
_symmetry.space_group_name_H-M   'P 1'
#
loop_
_entity.id
_entity.type
_entity.pdbx_description
1 polymer ?
#
loop_
_entity_poly.entity_id
_entity_poly.type
_entity_poly.pdbx_seq_one_letter_code
_entity_poly.pdbx_strand_id
1 'polypeptide(L)'
;MGKYLLQASYTQAGLTGLIEEGGASRRAALTATIEGVGGSVEALYYAFGACDLFIIADLPDDATATAVSLNIGAAGALNVSVTVLVTPETIDEAVAKNISYRAPGA
;
A
#
# COMPACT_ATOMS: atom_id res chain seq x y z
N MET A 1 -1.29 -9.70 -11.12
CA MET A 1 -1.31 -9.29 -9.71
C MET A 1 -1.82 -7.86 -9.67
N GLY A 2 -2.56 -7.49 -8.63
CA GLY A 2 -2.99 -6.11 -8.43
C GLY A 2 -1.81 -5.27 -7.95
N LYS A 3 -1.77 -3.99 -8.35
CA LYS A 3 -0.76 -3.03 -7.89
C LYS A 3 -1.34 -2.18 -6.78
N TYR A 4 -0.63 -2.05 -5.67
CA TYR A 4 -1.11 -1.35 -4.49
C TYR A 4 -0.07 -0.36 -4.00
N LEU A 5 -0.54 0.82 -3.61
CA LEU A 5 0.21 1.77 -2.82
C LEU A 5 -0.20 1.65 -1.36
N LEU A 6 0.76 1.32 -0.49
CA LEU A 6 0.60 1.40 0.95
C LEU A 6 1.28 2.68 1.43
N GLN A 7 0.50 3.51 2.13
CA GLN A 7 0.99 4.70 2.81
C GLN A 7 0.93 4.44 4.30
N ALA A 8 2.03 4.68 5.01
CA ALA A 8 2.09 4.40 6.43
C ALA A 8 2.72 5.55 7.22
N SER A 9 2.22 5.75 8.43
CA SER A 9 2.81 6.66 9.42
C SER A 9 3.07 5.90 10.70
N TYR A 10 4.23 6.10 11.31
CA TYR A 10 4.55 5.44 12.57
C TYR A 10 3.70 5.98 13.72
N THR A 11 3.32 5.07 14.61
CA THR A 11 2.88 5.46 15.94
C THR A 11 4.09 5.85 16.79
N GLN A 12 3.85 6.47 17.95
CA GLN A 12 4.94 6.79 18.88
C GLN A 12 5.78 5.56 19.24
N ALA A 13 5.12 4.43 19.54
CA ALA A 13 5.80 3.17 19.85
C ALA A 13 6.56 2.63 18.63
N GLY A 14 5.99 2.74 17.43
CA GLY A 14 6.64 2.34 16.19
C GLY A 14 7.90 3.16 15.88
N LEU A 15 7.89 4.46 16.17
CA LEU A 15 9.07 5.32 15.99
C LEU A 15 10.22 4.92 16.91
N THR A 16 9.95 4.53 18.16
CA THR A 16 10.99 4.02 19.06
C THR A 16 11.68 2.80 18.44
N GLY A 17 10.90 1.82 17.97
CA GLY A 17 11.45 0.64 17.29
C GLY A 17 12.21 0.99 16.00
N LEU A 18 11.73 1.96 15.22
CA LEU A 18 12.44 2.44 14.03
C LEU A 18 13.81 3.04 14.39
N ILE A 19 13.90 3.84 15.46
CA ILE A 19 15.15 4.46 15.91
C ILE A 19 16.16 3.38 16.33
N GLU A 20 15.69 2.31 16.97
CA GLU A 20 16.54 1.21 17.44
C GLU A 20 16.99 0.28 16.31
N GLU A 21 16.09 -0.11 15.40
CA GLU A 21 16.37 -1.10 14.34
C GLU A 21 16.83 -0.49 13.02
N GLY A 22 16.53 0.79 12.79
CA GLY A 22 16.82 1.51 11.55
C GLY A 22 15.87 1.15 10.39
N GLY A 23 15.77 2.07 9.42
CA GLY A 23 14.82 1.94 8.31
C GLY A 23 15.09 0.79 7.35
N ALA A 24 16.34 0.35 7.20
CA ALA A 24 16.71 -0.77 6.34
C ALA A 24 16.22 -2.12 6.89
N SER A 25 16.29 -2.31 8.22
CA SER A 25 15.73 -3.48 8.90
C SER A 25 14.21 -3.53 8.70
N ARG A 26 13.54 -2.38 8.89
CA ARG A 26 12.08 -2.29 8.69
C ARG A 26 11.65 -2.57 7.25
N ARG A 27 12.41 -2.10 6.26
CA ARG A 27 12.20 -2.46 4.86
C ARG A 27 12.27 -3.96 4.65
N ALA A 28 13.30 -4.64 5.17
CA ALA A 28 13.46 -6.08 5.02
C ALA A 28 12.29 -6.86 5.63
N ALA A 29 11.82 -6.47 6.83
CA ALA A 29 10.68 -7.09 7.48
C ALA A 29 9.36 -6.91 6.69
N LEU A 30 9.13 -5.72 6.14
CA LEU A 30 7.95 -5.44 5.30
C LEU A 30 8.00 -6.22 3.98
N THR A 31 9.17 -6.26 3.33
CA THR A 31 9.38 -7.06 2.12
C THR A 31 9.12 -8.54 2.36
N ALA A 32 9.68 -9.13 3.43
CA ALA A 32 9.45 -10.52 3.78
C ALA A 32 7.97 -10.83 4.06
N THR A 33 7.25 -9.88 4.67
CA THR A 33 5.80 -10.01 4.91
C THR A 33 5.02 -10.10 3.59
N ILE A 34 5.33 -9.20 2.65
CA ILE A 34 4.68 -9.14 1.34
C ILE A 34 5.02 -10.37 0.49
N GLU A 35 6.29 -10.78 0.46
CA GLU A 35 6.73 -11.99 -0.26
C GLU A 35 6.13 -13.27 0.34
N GLY A 36 6.00 -13.34 1.67
CA GLY A 36 5.41 -14.47 2.38
C GLY A 36 3.94 -14.73 2.03
N VAL A 37 3.24 -13.74 1.50
CA VAL A 37 1.85 -13.88 0.99
C VAL A 37 1.78 -14.00 -0.53
N GLY A 38 2.91 -14.26 -1.19
CA GLY A 38 3.00 -14.39 -2.65
C GLY A 38 3.01 -13.06 -3.40
N GLY A 39 3.32 -11.96 -2.71
CA GLY A 39 3.49 -10.63 -3.28
C GLY A 39 4.94 -10.30 -3.67
N SER A 40 5.16 -9.07 -4.13
CA SER A 40 6.49 -8.49 -4.31
C SER A 40 6.48 -6.99 -3.97
N VAL A 41 7.63 -6.46 -3.55
CA VAL A 41 7.81 -5.02 -3.32
C VAL A 41 8.54 -4.43 -4.51
N GLU A 42 7.89 -3.51 -5.22
CA GLU A 42 8.50 -2.74 -6.31
C GLU A 42 9.36 -1.61 -5.75
N ALA A 43 8.84 -0.87 -4.77
CA ALA A 43 9.53 0.26 -4.17
C ALA A 43 9.13 0.46 -2.71
N LEU A 44 10.07 0.94 -1.91
CA LEU A 44 9.82 1.43 -0.56
C LEU A 44 10.65 2.69 -0.32
N TYR A 45 9.98 3.77 0.05
CA TYR A 45 10.60 5.06 0.36
C TYR A 45 10.12 5.56 1.71
N TYR A 46 11.05 6.15 2.46
CA TYR A 46 10.70 7.05 3.55
C TYR A 46 10.46 8.45 2.99
N ALA A 47 9.48 9.16 3.53
CA ALA A 47 9.11 10.48 3.05
C ALA A 47 8.88 11.45 4.19
N PHE A 48 9.20 12.72 3.94
CA PHE A 48 8.74 13.82 4.78
C PHE A 48 7.38 14.29 4.27
N GLY A 49 6.41 14.47 5.18
CA GLY A 49 5.09 14.97 4.81
C GLY A 49 3.99 14.35 5.66
N ALA A 50 2.84 14.07 5.03
CA ALA A 50 1.68 13.51 5.72
C ALA A 50 1.84 12.02 6.08
N CYS A 51 2.79 11.32 5.47
CA CYS A 51 3.10 9.92 5.75
C CYS A 51 4.62 9.72 5.80
N ASP A 52 5.06 8.78 6.62
CA ASP A 52 6.48 8.46 6.82
C ASP A 52 7.00 7.45 5.78
N LEU A 53 6.13 6.58 5.25
CA LEU A 53 6.48 5.57 4.26
C LEU A 53 5.49 5.50 3.10
N PHE A 54 6.06 5.24 1.92
CA PHE A 54 5.35 4.81 0.72
C PHE A 54 5.90 3.47 0.28
N ILE A 55 5.03 2.50 0.04
CA ILE A 55 5.38 1.16 -0.47
C ILE A 55 4.52 0.89 -1.70
N ILE A 56 5.18 0.58 -2.81
CA ILE A 56 4.51 0.07 -4.02
C ILE A 56 4.76 -1.42 -4.06
N ALA A 57 3.69 -2.21 -4.12
CA ALA A 57 3.76 -3.65 -4.08
C ALA A 57 2.76 -4.28 -5.05
N ASP A 58 3.15 -5.42 -5.63
CA ASP A 58 2.23 -6.29 -6.33
C ASP A 58 1.73 -7.35 -5.34
N LEU A 59 0.41 -7.56 -5.31
CA LEU A 59 -0.22 -8.58 -4.46
C LEU A 59 -1.17 -9.47 -5.29
N PRO A 60 -1.43 -10.72 -4.85
CA PRO A 60 -2.28 -11.65 -5.59
C PRO A 60 -3.69 -11.12 -5.86
N ASP A 61 -4.33 -10.56 -4.83
CA ASP A 61 -5.71 -10.09 -4.84
C ASP A 61 -6.01 -9.07 -3.70
N ASP A 62 -7.20 -8.48 -3.75
CA ASP A 62 -7.67 -7.48 -2.77
C ASP A 62 -7.82 -8.04 -1.35
N ALA A 63 -8.15 -9.32 -1.22
CA ALA A 63 -8.28 -9.98 0.08
C ALA A 63 -6.91 -10.09 0.76
N THR A 64 -5.86 -10.42 -0.01
CA THR A 64 -4.47 -10.48 0.43
C THR A 64 -3.96 -9.09 0.81
N ALA A 65 -4.24 -8.06 -0.01
CA ALA A 65 -3.90 -6.67 0.33
C ALA A 65 -4.59 -6.19 1.61
N THR A 66 -5.87 -6.53 1.78
CA THR A 66 -6.62 -6.24 3.01
C THR A 66 -5.98 -6.94 4.21
N ALA A 67 -5.63 -8.23 4.08
CA ALA A 67 -5.00 -9.00 5.15
C ALA A 67 -3.65 -8.40 5.56
N VAL A 68 -2.81 -7.98 4.60
CA VAL A 68 -1.54 -7.30 4.88
C VAL A 68 -1.80 -5.99 5.65
N SER A 69 -2.73 -5.16 5.18
CA SER A 69 -3.08 -3.90 5.85
C SER A 69 -3.54 -4.11 7.29
N LEU A 70 -4.43 -5.08 7.51
CA LEU A 70 -4.99 -5.38 8.84
C LEU A 70 -3.91 -5.88 9.80
N ASN A 71 -3.02 -6.78 9.35
CA ASN A 71 -1.97 -7.32 10.19
C ASN A 71 -0.90 -6.28 10.53
N ILE A 72 -0.51 -5.42 9.58
CA ILE A 72 0.41 -4.31 9.86
C ILE A 72 -0.22 -3.34 10.86
N GLY A 73 -1.49 -2.97 10.67
CA GLY A 73 -2.20 -2.09 11.59
C GLY A 73 -2.37 -2.69 12.99
N ALA A 74 -2.71 -3.98 13.08
CA ALA A 74 -2.88 -4.69 14.35
C ALA A 74 -1.57 -4.82 15.14
N ALA A 75 -0.42 -4.85 14.47
CA ALA A 75 0.89 -4.83 15.12
C ALA A 75 1.17 -3.50 15.86
N GLY A 76 0.39 -2.44 15.59
CA GLY A 76 0.40 -1.19 16.35
C GLY A 76 1.57 -0.24 16.10
N ALA A 77 2.56 -0.65 15.29
CA ALA A 77 3.70 0.19 14.95
C ALA A 77 3.39 1.23 13.87
N LEU A 78 2.41 0.97 12.99
CA LEU A 78 2.08 1.78 11.83
C LEU A 78 0.56 1.97 11.70
N ASN A 79 0.14 3.18 11.37
CA ASN A 79 -1.17 3.44 10.77
C ASN A 79 -1.02 3.34 9.25
N VAL A 80 -1.80 2.46 8.60
CA VAL A 80 -1.66 2.16 7.17
C VAL A 80 -2.94 2.50 6.41
N SER A 81 -2.76 3.10 5.23
CA SER A 81 -3.79 3.24 4.20
C SER A 81 -3.33 2.49 2.94
N VAL A 82 -4.26 1.80 2.27
CA VAL A 82 -3.99 1.06 1.04
C VAL A 82 -4.83 1.63 -0.10
N THR A 83 -4.17 1.93 -1.21
CA THR A 83 -4.79 2.44 -2.43
C THR A 83 -4.51 1.48 -3.57
N VAL A 84 -5.55 1.01 -4.25
CA VAL A 84 -5.38 0.24 -5.49
C VAL A 84 -4.87 1.17 -6.58
N LEU A 85 -3.79 0.78 -7.25
CA LEU A 85 -3.24 1.47 -8.40
C LEU A 85 -3.68 0.74 -9.68
N VAL A 86 -4.20 1.50 -10.63
CA VAL A 86 -4.55 0.98 -11.97
C VAL A 86 -3.50 1.42 -12.97
N THR A 87 -3.29 0.61 -14.02
CA THR A 87 -2.32 0.95 -15.06
C THR A 87 -2.91 1.94 -16.06
N PRO A 88 -2.07 2.65 -16.84
CA PRO A 88 -2.56 3.46 -17.96
C PRO A 88 -3.46 2.67 -18.92
N GLU A 89 -3.16 1.40 -19.20
CA GLU A 89 -3.96 0.55 -20.08
C GLU A 89 -5.35 0.26 -19.49
N THR A 90 -5.46 0.16 -18.16
CA THR A 90 -6.77 0.06 -17.50
C THR A 90 -7.61 1.32 -17.73
N ILE A 91 -6.96 2.50 -17.78
CA ILE A 91 -7.64 3.75 -18.14
C ILE A 91 -8.06 3.72 -19.62
N ASP A 92 -7.21 3.26 -20.53
CA ASP A 92 -7.53 3.11 -21.95
C ASP A 92 -8.74 2.19 -22.18
N GLU A 93 -8.77 1.05 -21.49
CA GLU A 93 -9.93 0.14 -21.49
C GLU A 93 -11.18 0.81 -20.91
N ALA A 94 -11.04 1.60 -19.84
CA ALA A 94 -12.16 2.28 -19.20
C ALA A 94 -12.78 3.34 -20.11
N VAL A 95 -11.97 4.16 -20.80
CA VAL A 95 -12.48 5.21 -21.70
C VAL A 95 -13.13 4.65 -22.96
N ALA A 96 -12.79 3.43 -23.38
CA ALA A 96 -13.44 2.74 -24.48
C ALA A 96 -14.85 2.22 -24.14
N LYS A 97 -15.23 2.16 -22.84
CA LYS A 97 -16.56 1.71 -22.42
C LYS A 97 -17.58 2.82 -22.64
N ASN A 98 -18.63 2.51 -23.41
CA ASN A 98 -19.73 3.44 -23.62
C ASN A 98 -20.67 3.43 -22.40
N ILE A 99 -20.53 4.44 -21.53
CA ILE A 99 -21.33 4.59 -20.31
C ILE A 99 -22.40 5.65 -20.55
N SER A 100 -23.68 5.23 -20.58
CA SER A 100 -24.80 6.17 -20.54
C SER A 100 -24.95 6.74 -19.13
N TYR A 101 -24.50 7.98 -18.92
CA TYR A 101 -24.68 8.70 -17.66
C TYR A 101 -25.67 9.85 -17.85
N ARG A 102 -26.75 9.86 -17.05
CA ARG A 102 -27.64 11.01 -16.93
C ARG A 102 -27.17 11.85 -15.74
N ALA A 103 -26.75 13.08 -16.00
CA ALA A 103 -26.40 14.00 -14.93
C ALA A 103 -27.63 14.32 -14.04
N PRO A 104 -27.44 14.55 -12.73
CA PRO A 104 -28.52 15.01 -11.86
C PRO A 104 -29.17 16.28 -12.43
N GLY A 105 -30.50 16.26 -12.60
CA GLY A 105 -31.29 17.39 -13.10
C GLY A 105 -31.54 17.45 -14.61
N ALA A 106 -30.99 16.52 -15.41
CA ALA A 106 -31.25 16.41 -16.85
C ALA A 106 -32.59 15.76 -17.20
#